data_AF-A0A4V4N848-F1
#
_entry.id   AF-A0A4V4N848-F1
#
_cell.length_a   1.000
_cell.length_b   1.000
_cell.length_c   1.000
_cell.angle_alpha   90.00
_cell.angle_beta   90.00
_cell.angle_gamma   90.00
#
_symmetry.space_group_name_H-M   'P 1'
#
loop_
_entity.id
_entity.type
_entity.pdbx_description
1 polymer ?
#
loop_
_entity_poly.entity_id
_entity_poly.type
_entity_poly.pdbx_seq_one_letter_code
_entity_poly.pdbx_strand_id
1 'polypeptide(L)'
;MTEGKSGCSVPLLLVGLALMLGLTINPALLADGDGRADHLAALAAFWAMSAAFVRGVGFVPFNRLARLLLGAPAVLLFLALALARLL
;
A
#
# COMPACT_ATOMS: atom_id res chain seq x y z
N MET A 1 10.43 25.02 13.10
CA MET A 1 9.33 24.07 12.86
C MET A 1 8.62 24.53 11.58
N THR A 2 9.02 24.00 10.42
CA THR A 2 8.40 24.37 9.15
C THR A 2 7.04 23.67 9.07
N GLU A 3 5.95 24.41 9.28
CA GLU A 3 4.59 23.96 9.00
C GLU A 3 4.41 23.81 7.47
N GLY A 4 4.96 22.73 6.92
CA GLY A 4 4.53 22.24 5.61
C GLY A 4 3.18 21.57 5.82
N LYS A 5 2.11 22.17 5.31
CA LYS A 5 0.75 21.58 5.26
C LYS A 5 0.87 20.13 4.79
N SER A 6 0.91 19.19 5.73
CA SER A 6 0.80 17.77 5.44
C SER A 6 -0.69 17.52 5.27
N GLY A 7 -1.23 18.06 4.18
CA GLY A 7 -2.61 17.86 3.79
C GLY A 7 -2.82 16.38 3.48
N CYS A 8 -3.99 15.87 3.86
CA CYS A 8 -4.48 14.55 3.47
C CYS A 8 -4.25 14.33 1.96
N SER A 9 -3.50 13.29 1.59
CA SER A 9 -3.31 12.89 0.20
C SER A 9 -4.47 12.01 -0.22
N VAL A 10 -5.55 12.65 -0.69
CA VAL A 10 -6.76 11.96 -1.16
C VAL A 10 -6.46 10.85 -2.17
N PRO A 11 -5.55 11.00 -3.16
CA PRO A 11 -5.23 9.91 -4.08
C PRO A 11 -4.66 8.68 -3.38
N LEU A 12 -3.73 8.87 -2.44
CA LEU A 12 -3.14 7.75 -1.68
C LEU A 12 -4.17 7.12 -0.74
N LEU A 13 -5.06 7.93 -0.15
CA LEU A 13 -6.15 7.41 0.66
C LEU A 13 -7.09 6.52 -0.16
N LEU A 14 -7.44 6.95 -1.38
CA LEU A 14 -8.27 6.17 -2.30
C LEU A 14 -7.59 4.86 -2.71
N VAL A 15 -6.26 4.85 -2.94
CA VAL A 15 -5.51 3.62 -3.21
C VAL A 15 -5.60 2.65 -2.03
N GLY A 16 -5.37 3.13 -0.80
CA GLY A 16 -5.49 2.32 0.41
C GLY A 16 -6.91 1.75 0.57
N LEU A 17 -7.93 2.56 0.33
CA LEU A 17 -9.33 2.15 0.41
C LEU A 17 -9.70 1.14 -0.69
N ALA A 18 -9.23 1.34 -1.91
CA ALA A 18 -9.45 0.41 -3.02
C ALA A 18 -8.83 -0.96 -2.74
N LEU A 19 -7.59 -0.99 -2.21
CA LEU A 19 -6.95 -2.24 -1.79
C LEU A 19 -7.72 -2.91 -0.65
N MET A 20 -8.10 -2.16 0.39
CA MET A 20 -8.86 -2.68 1.52
C MET A 20 -10.18 -3.31 1.07
N LEU A 21 -10.98 -2.58 0.30
CA LEU A 21 -12.28 -3.07 -0.16
C LEU A 21 -12.12 -4.20 -1.16
N GLY A 22 -11.22 -4.06 -2.15
CA GLY A 22 -11.00 -5.05 -3.19
C GLY A 22 -10.57 -6.41 -2.61
N LEU A 23 -9.60 -6.41 -1.70
CA LEU A 23 -9.11 -7.64 -1.06
C LEU A 23 -10.10 -8.24 -0.06
N THR A 24 -10.95 -7.41 0.56
CA THR A 24 -12.03 -7.91 1.44
C THR A 24 -13.15 -8.56 0.64
N ILE A 25 -13.52 -7.97 -0.50
CA ILE A 25 -14.58 -8.47 -1.38
C ILE A 25 -14.12 -9.74 -2.10
N ASN A 26 -12.89 -9.76 -2.62
CA ASN A 26 -12.37 -10.88 -3.37
C ASN A 26 -10.91 -11.21 -2.96
N PRO A 27 -10.73 -12.01 -1.90
CA PRO A 27 -9.39 -12.42 -1.48
C PRO A 27 -8.69 -13.34 -2.50
N ALA A 28 -9.43 -13.95 -3.43
CA ALA A 28 -8.85 -14.79 -4.48
C ALA A 28 -8.00 -13.99 -5.49
N LEU A 29 -8.06 -12.65 -5.48
CA LEU A 29 -7.14 -11.79 -6.22
C LEU A 29 -5.66 -11.98 -5.81
N LEU A 30 -5.41 -12.59 -4.65
CA LEU A 30 -4.08 -12.89 -4.14
C LEU A 30 -3.68 -14.35 -4.35
N ALA A 31 -4.42 -15.09 -5.19
CA ALA A 31 -4.05 -16.45 -5.56
C ALA A 31 -3.06 -16.46 -6.73
N ASP A 32 -2.17 -17.44 -6.75
CA ASP A 32 -1.30 -17.74 -7.88
C ASP A 32 -2.05 -18.50 -8.99
N GLY A 33 -1.36 -18.79 -10.09
CA GLY A 33 -1.91 -19.54 -11.23
C GLY A 33 -2.37 -20.96 -10.90
N ASP A 34 -1.91 -21.54 -9.79
CA ASP A 34 -2.32 -22.86 -9.29
C ASP A 34 -3.50 -22.76 -8.29
N GLY A 35 -4.03 -21.55 -8.06
CA GLY A 35 -5.11 -21.28 -7.12
C GLY A 35 -4.68 -21.31 -5.65
N ARG A 36 -3.38 -21.32 -5.35
CA ARG A 36 -2.84 -21.23 -3.98
C ARG A 36 -2.62 -19.78 -3.60
N ALA A 37 -2.58 -19.49 -2.30
CA ALA A 37 -2.31 -18.14 -1.84
C ALA A 37 -0.86 -17.71 -2.17
N ASP A 38 -0.71 -16.65 -2.96
CA ASP A 38 0.59 -16.00 -3.18
C ASP A 38 0.89 -15.06 -2.01
N HIS A 39 1.61 -15.60 -1.02
CA HIS A 39 1.98 -14.84 0.17
C HIS A 39 2.85 -13.63 -0.12
N LEU A 40 3.64 -13.63 -1.20
CA LEU A 40 4.47 -12.49 -1.58
C LEU A 40 3.62 -11.39 -2.20
N ALA A 41 2.66 -11.75 -3.06
CA ALA A 41 1.68 -10.79 -3.58
C ALA A 41 0.85 -10.19 -2.44
N ALA A 42 0.42 -11.02 -1.49
CA ALA A 42 -0.33 -10.57 -0.31
C ALA A 42 0.49 -9.61 0.55
N LEU A 43 1.74 -9.97 0.88
CA LEU A 43 2.63 -9.11 1.64
C LEU A 43 2.82 -7.76 0.94
N ALA A 44 3.08 -7.77 -0.37
CA ALA A 44 3.26 -6.56 -1.15
C ALA A 44 1.98 -5.69 -1.17
N ALA A 45 0.82 -6.29 -1.42
CA ALA A 45 -0.46 -5.57 -1.44
C ALA A 45 -0.80 -4.95 -0.07
N PHE A 46 -0.64 -5.69 1.02
CA PHE A 46 -0.87 -5.19 2.37
C PHE A 46 0.15 -4.12 2.79
N TRP A 47 1.38 -4.22 2.31
CA TRP A 47 2.40 -3.19 2.52
C TRP A 47 2.05 -1.90 1.77
N ALA A 48 1.66 -2.01 0.50
CA ALA A 48 1.19 -0.88 -0.30
C ALA A 48 -0.01 -0.20 0.35
N MET A 49 -1.00 -0.98 0.81
CA MET A 49 -2.18 -0.49 1.54
C MET A 49 -1.79 0.29 2.80
N SER A 50 -0.88 -0.27 3.61
CA SER A 50 -0.41 0.38 4.85
C SER A 50 0.32 1.69 4.56
N ALA A 51 1.23 1.70 3.59
CA ALA A 51 1.95 2.89 3.15
C ALA A 51 0.99 3.97 2.61
N ALA A 52 -0.03 3.55 1.86
CA ALA A 52 -1.06 4.40 1.27
C ALA A 52 -1.91 5.08 2.34
N PHE A 53 -2.34 4.37 3.39
CA PHE A 53 -3.05 4.98 4.50
C PHE A 53 -2.20 5.97 5.29
N VAL A 54 -0.95 5.60 5.60
CA VAL A 54 -0.03 6.43 6.38
C VAL A 54 0.22 7.77 5.69
N ARG A 55 0.46 7.80 4.37
CA ARG A 55 0.60 9.10 3.65
C ARG A 55 -0.75 9.70 3.30
N GLY A 56 -1.75 8.87 3.05
CA GLY A 56 -3.12 9.25 2.72
C GLY A 56 -3.71 10.18 3.77
N VAL A 57 -3.58 9.87 5.05
CA VAL A 57 -4.07 10.73 6.14
C VAL A 57 -3.18 11.96 6.42
N GLY A 58 -2.08 12.14 5.67
CA GLY A 58 -1.11 13.21 5.90
C GLY A 58 -0.08 12.91 7.00
N PHE A 59 -0.01 11.67 7.51
CA PHE A 59 0.97 11.32 8.55
C PHE A 59 2.37 11.13 7.97
N VAL A 60 3.34 11.84 8.55
CA VAL A 60 4.76 11.77 8.19
C VAL A 60 5.54 11.16 9.37
N PRO A 61 6.06 9.92 9.25
CA PRO A 61 6.81 9.26 10.30
C PRO A 61 8.06 10.04 10.69
N PHE A 62 8.28 10.17 11.99
CA PHE A 62 9.50 10.78 12.53
C PHE A 62 10.73 9.90 12.24
N ASN A 63 10.64 8.59 12.51
CA ASN A 63 11.72 7.65 12.25
C ASN A 63 12.03 7.53 10.75
N ARG A 64 13.30 7.68 10.36
CA ARG A 64 13.75 7.64 8.96
C ARG A 64 13.46 6.29 8.29
N LEU A 65 13.63 5.19 9.02
CA LEU A 65 13.35 3.86 8.50
C LEU A 65 11.85 3.68 8.18
N ALA A 66 10.96 4.09 9.09
CA ALA A 66 9.52 4.05 8.85
C ALA A 66 9.09 5.00 7.71
N ARG A 67 9.77 6.14 7.55
CA ARG A 67 9.54 7.05 6.41
C ARG A 67 9.89 6.39 5.08
N LEU A 68 10.98 5.64 5.01
CA LEU A 68 11.36 4.89 3.83
C LEU A 68 10.37 3.76 3.56
N LEU A 69 10.11 2.91 4.56
CA LEU A 69 9.31 1.69 4.40
C LEU A 69 7.83 1.94 4.13
N LEU A 70 7.22 2.94 4.76
CA LEU A 70 5.79 3.22 4.55
C LEU A 70 5.59 4.33 3.50
N GLY A 71 6.65 4.70 2.77
CA GLY A 71 6.81 5.87 1.88
C GLY A 71 5.68 6.11 0.89
N ALA A 72 5.49 7.36 0.43
CA ALA A 72 4.83 7.57 -0.86
C ALA A 72 5.47 6.72 -1.98
N PRO A 73 6.82 6.62 -2.09
CA PRO A 73 7.43 5.70 -3.05
C PRO A 73 7.15 4.23 -2.73
N ALA A 74 6.98 3.86 -1.45
CA ALA A 74 6.69 2.47 -1.08
C ALA A 74 5.34 2.00 -1.64
N VAL A 75 4.33 2.88 -1.71
CA VAL A 75 3.04 2.54 -2.34
C VAL A 75 3.23 2.06 -3.77
N LEU A 76 3.95 2.82 -4.60
CA LEU A 76 4.20 2.46 -5.99
C LEU A 76 5.04 1.19 -6.10
N LEU A 77 6.09 1.08 -5.28
CA LEU A 77 7.04 -0.03 -5.34
C LEU A 77 6.37 -1.37 -4.98
N PHE A 78 5.60 -1.39 -3.89
CA PHE A 78 4.90 -2.60 -3.47
C PHE A 78 3.64 -2.89 -4.30
N LEU A 79 2.95 -1.87 -4.83
CA LEU A 79 1.85 -2.09 -5.76
C LEU A 79 2.36 -2.69 -7.09
N ALA A 80 3.47 -2.18 -7.61
CA ALA A 80 4.12 -2.76 -8.78
C ALA A 80 4.61 -4.19 -8.53
N LEU A 81 5.18 -4.46 -7.35
CA LEU A 81 5.58 -5.82 -6.96
C LEU A 81 4.38 -6.77 -6.86
N ALA A 82 3.27 -6.33 -6.28
CA ALA A 82 2.04 -7.13 -6.22
C ALA A 82 1.52 -7.45 -7.62
N LEU A 83 1.44 -6.45 -8.51
CA LEU A 83 1.01 -6.64 -9.90
C LEU A 83 1.95 -7.58 -10.67
N ALA A 84 3.26 -7.42 -10.51
CA ALA A 84 4.25 -8.28 -11.16
C ALA A 84 4.23 -9.74 -10.68
N ARG A 85 3.62 -10.01 -9.51
CA ARG A 85 3.43 -11.37 -9.00
C ARG A 85 2.14 -12.02 -9.50
N LEU A 86 1.13 -11.21 -9.81
CA LEU A 86 -0.21 -11.67 -10.18
C LEU A 86 -0.44 -11.73 -11.70
N LEU A 87 0.38 -11.05 -12.49
CA LEU A 87 0.36 -11.04 -13.97
C LEU A 87 1.37 -12.03 -14.54
#